data_AF-A0A2A4V774-F1
#
_entry.id   AF-A0A2A4V774-F1
#
_cell.length_a   1.000
_cell.length_b   1.000
_cell.length_c   1.000
_cell.angle_alpha   90.00
_cell.angle_beta   90.00
_cell.angle_gamma   90.00
#
_symmetry.space_group_name_H-M   'P 1'
#
loop_
_entity.id
_entity.type
_entity.pdbx_description
1 polymer ?
#
loop_
_entity_poly.entity_id
_entity_poly.type
_entity_poly.pdbx_seq_one_letter_code
_entity_poly.pdbx_strand_id
1 'polypeptide(L)'
;MIFIITGIDTNPRVWTFWINIGLVLTFVGRFIKQPKENHKRRKFIVYGLIFVLIAIAAPALAKNSQYNHDGSSDSFDDIAFDFISVSEGKNKSGKFHVSYFDTIAKPPLWTVCYGHTRTAKARQYKTEAQCRDLLIEEIAEYRSGLHTHYFTAQTKRDRLPVFRDVAFTSLAYNVGIRAAGRSTATRRLNAGNITGACNAITWWNKAGGRVVRGLVRRRSKERQYCLRG
;
A
#
# COMPACT_ATOMS: atom_id res chain seq x y z
N MET A 1 -1.41 -17.48 6.07
CA MET A 1 -1.93 -18.68 5.37
C MET A 1 -3.19 -18.36 4.58
N ILE A 2 -4.17 -17.64 5.15
CA ILE A 2 -5.44 -17.28 4.47
C ILE A 2 -5.22 -16.46 3.18
N PHE A 3 -4.36 -15.43 3.20
CA PHE A 3 -4.06 -14.62 2.01
C PHE A 3 -3.55 -15.43 0.81
N ILE A 4 -2.75 -16.48 1.04
CA ILE A 4 -2.16 -17.31 -0.03
C ILE A 4 -3.24 -18.14 -0.75
N ILE A 5 -4.34 -18.45 -0.06
CA ILE A 5 -5.40 -19.33 -0.55
C ILE A 5 -6.57 -18.52 -1.11
N THR A 6 -6.93 -17.40 -0.47
CA THR A 6 -8.15 -16.65 -0.81
C THR A 6 -7.90 -15.31 -1.48
N GLY A 7 -6.65 -14.81 -1.48
CA GLY A 7 -6.32 -13.46 -1.97
C GLY A 7 -6.88 -12.32 -1.10
N ILE A 8 -7.54 -12.61 0.02
CA ILE A 8 -8.16 -11.63 0.91
C ILE A 8 -7.16 -11.21 1.99
N ASP A 9 -6.83 -9.91 2.04
CA ASP A 9 -5.98 -9.32 3.09
C ASP A 9 -6.83 -9.06 4.35
N THR A 10 -6.84 -10.03 5.25
CA THR A 10 -7.57 -9.90 6.53
C THR A 10 -6.68 -9.22 7.57
N ASN A 11 -7.23 -8.24 8.31
CA ASN A 11 -6.48 -7.49 9.30
C ASN A 11 -5.94 -8.42 10.41
N PRO A 12 -4.60 -8.50 10.61
CA PRO A 12 -3.99 -9.44 11.56
C PRO A 12 -4.42 -9.18 13.01
N ARG A 13 -4.79 -7.95 13.37
CA ARG A 13 -5.30 -7.64 14.72
C ARG A 13 -6.61 -8.37 15.04
N VAL A 14 -7.45 -8.61 14.03
CA VAL A 14 -8.72 -9.31 14.22
C VAL A 14 -8.48 -10.78 14.52
N TRP A 15 -7.54 -11.41 13.81
CA TRP A 15 -7.12 -12.79 14.11
C TRP A 15 -6.50 -12.92 15.48
N THR A 16 -5.63 -11.98 15.87
CA THR A 16 -5.06 -11.95 17.22
C THR A 16 -6.14 -11.81 18.30
N PHE A 17 -7.16 -10.98 18.08
CA PHE A 17 -8.29 -10.84 19.01
C PHE A 17 -9.04 -12.17 19.21
N TRP A 18 -9.39 -12.86 18.13
CA TRP A 18 -10.11 -14.14 18.20
C TRP A 18 -9.26 -15.27 18.81
N ILE A 19 -7.95 -15.30 18.55
CA ILE A 19 -7.02 -16.26 19.18
C ILE A 19 -6.97 -16.03 20.71
N ASN A 20 -6.89 -14.78 21.15
CA ASN A 20 -6.89 -14.45 22.59
C ASN A 20 -8.20 -14.85 23.26
N ILE A 21 -9.35 -14.60 22.62
CA ILE A 21 -10.66 -15.08 23.11
C ILE A 21 -10.67 -16.61 23.24
N GLY A 22 -10.20 -17.33 22.22
CA GLY A 22 -10.14 -18.80 22.25
C GLY A 22 -9.29 -19.35 23.40
N LEU A 23 -8.16 -18.71 23.69
CA LEU A 23 -7.29 -19.06 24.82
C LEU A 23 -7.99 -18.84 26.16
N VAL A 24 -8.68 -17.70 26.33
CA VAL A 24 -9.46 -17.40 27.54
C VAL A 24 -10.59 -18.42 27.73
N LEU A 25 -11.35 -18.73 26.68
CA LEU A 25 -12.44 -19.70 26.75
C LEU A 25 -11.95 -21.12 27.07
N THR A 26 -10.77 -21.50 26.55
CA THR A 26 -10.13 -22.79 26.86
C THR A 26 -9.71 -22.86 28.33
N PHE A 27 -9.16 -21.76 28.87
CA PHE A 27 -8.76 -21.67 30.26
C PHE A 27 -9.97 -21.72 31.21
N VAL A 28 -11.02 -20.94 30.92
CA VAL A 28 -12.28 -20.95 31.69
C VAL A 28 -12.97 -22.32 31.62
N GLY A 29 -12.99 -22.95 30.44
CA GLY A 29 -13.59 -24.27 30.24
C GLY A 29 -12.97 -25.38 31.08
N ARG A 30 -11.71 -25.22 31.53
CA ARG A 30 -11.04 -26.16 32.44
C ARG A 30 -11.62 -26.16 33.87
N PHE A 31 -12.26 -25.05 34.28
CA PHE A 31 -12.85 -24.91 35.61
C PHE A 31 -14.34 -25.30 35.66
N ILE A 32 -14.95 -25.59 34.52
CA ILE A 32 -16.35 -26.00 34.43
C ILE A 32 -16.43 -27.54 34.49
N LYS A 33 -16.94 -28.09 35.60
CA LYS A 33 -17.22 -29.53 35.71
C LYS A 33 -18.33 -29.90 34.73
N GLN A 34 -17.97 -30.56 33.63
CA GLN A 34 -18.95 -31.02 32.66
C GLN A 34 -19.48 -32.42 33.04
N PRO A 35 -20.80 -32.66 33.02
CA PRO A 35 -21.34 -34.00 33.25
C PRO A 35 -20.88 -34.96 32.14
N LYS A 36 -20.55 -36.20 32.54
CA LYS A 36 -20.06 -37.28 31.65
C LYS A 36 -21.13 -37.75 30.66
N GLU A 37 -22.39 -37.61 31.02
CA GLU A 37 -23.53 -37.97 30.18
C GLU A 37 -23.58 -37.11 28.91
N ASN A 38 -23.88 -37.74 27.76
CA ASN A 38 -24.08 -37.07 26.48
C ASN A 38 -22.93 -36.19 25.96
N HIS A 39 -21.70 -36.40 26.45
CA HIS A 39 -20.51 -35.61 26.09
C HIS A 39 -20.23 -35.58 24.57
N LYS A 40 -20.47 -36.68 23.83
CA LYS A 40 -20.33 -36.71 22.35
C LYS A 40 -21.33 -35.78 21.66
N ARG A 41 -22.59 -35.79 22.09
CA ARG A 41 -23.66 -34.93 21.54
C ARG A 41 -23.40 -33.45 21.83
N ARG A 42 -22.93 -33.13 23.05
CA ARG A 42 -22.54 -31.77 23.43
C ARG A 42 -21.37 -31.24 22.60
N LYS A 43 -20.33 -32.05 22.38
CA LYS A 43 -19.20 -31.68 21.51
C LYS A 43 -19.66 -31.39 20.09
N PHE A 44 -20.55 -32.23 19.55
CA PHE A 44 -21.12 -32.02 18.21
C PHE A 44 -21.88 -30.69 18.10
N ILE A 45 -22.72 -30.37 19.09
CA ILE A 45 -23.47 -29.09 19.14
C ILE A 45 -22.50 -27.90 19.22
N VAL A 46 -21.49 -27.95 20.09
CA VAL A 46 -20.51 -26.87 20.25
C VAL A 46 -19.71 -26.64 18.97
N TYR A 47 -19.23 -27.71 18.32
CA TYR A 47 -18.51 -27.58 17.05
C TYR A 47 -19.41 -27.01 15.94
N GLY A 48 -20.69 -27.41 15.90
CA GLY A 48 -21.68 -26.85 15.00
C GLY A 48 -21.89 -25.35 15.21
N LEU A 49 -22.05 -24.91 16.47
CA LEU A 49 -22.22 -23.48 16.81
C LEU A 49 -20.98 -22.65 16.44
N ILE A 50 -19.77 -23.17 16.69
CA ILE A 50 -18.52 -22.51 16.30
C ILE A 50 -18.43 -22.37 14.78
N PHE A 51 -18.79 -23.42 14.03
CA PHE A 51 -18.78 -23.38 12.57
C PHE A 51 -19.76 -22.34 12.02
N VAL A 52 -20.98 -22.26 12.56
CA VAL A 52 -21.99 -21.26 12.17
C VAL A 52 -21.50 -19.84 12.49
N LEU A 53 -20.91 -19.60 13.66
CA LEU A 53 -20.34 -18.29 14.00
C LEU A 53 -19.21 -17.87 13.06
N ILE A 54 -18.32 -18.80 12.69
CA ILE A 54 -17.24 -18.53 11.73
C ILE A 54 -17.81 -18.22 10.34
N ALA A 55 -18.82 -18.97 9.89
CA ALA A 55 -19.47 -18.77 8.60
C ALA A 55 -20.19 -17.40 8.51
N ILE A 56 -20.86 -16.97 9.59
CA ILE A 56 -21.55 -15.67 9.66
C ILE A 56 -20.56 -14.50 9.77
N ALA A 57 -19.43 -14.68 10.44
CA ALA A 57 -18.42 -13.63 10.61
C ALA A 57 -17.53 -13.42 9.36
N ALA A 58 -17.39 -14.44 8.51
CA ALA A 58 -16.54 -14.36 7.32
C ALA A 58 -16.94 -13.24 6.33
N PRO A 59 -18.22 -13.03 5.98
CA PRO A 59 -18.65 -11.89 5.16
C PRO A 59 -18.38 -10.52 5.82
N ALA A 60 -18.51 -10.41 7.14
CA ALA A 60 -18.30 -9.14 7.85
C ALA A 60 -16.82 -8.74 7.95
N LEU A 61 -15.91 -9.70 7.83
CA LEU A 61 -14.45 -9.50 7.75
C LEU A 61 -13.99 -9.18 6.33
N ALA A 62 -14.77 -9.56 5.32
CA ALA A 62 -14.61 -9.12 3.94
C ALA A 62 -15.24 -7.72 3.78
N LYS A 63 -14.75 -6.74 4.53
CA LYS A 63 -15.09 -5.33 4.26
C LYS A 63 -14.37 -4.94 2.97
N ASN A 64 -14.96 -5.26 1.84
CA ASN A 64 -14.63 -4.64 0.57
C ASN A 64 -15.02 -3.17 0.73
N SER A 65 -14.02 -2.30 0.81
CA SER A 65 -14.21 -0.87 0.65
C SER A 65 -14.67 -0.64 -0.80
N GLN A 66 -15.98 -0.74 -1.05
CA GLN A 66 -16.56 -0.24 -2.28
C GLN A 66 -16.48 1.29 -2.22
N TYR A 67 -15.38 1.81 -2.75
CA TYR A 67 -15.26 3.20 -3.16
C TYR A 67 -16.05 3.31 -4.47
N ASN A 68 -17.19 4.01 -4.43
CA ASN A 68 -18.00 4.26 -5.61
C ASN A 68 -17.21 5.17 -6.55
N HIS A 69 -16.59 4.57 -7.57
CA HIS A 69 -15.97 5.29 -8.67
C HIS A 69 -17.08 5.69 -9.63
N ASP A 70 -17.51 6.94 -9.55
CA ASP A 70 -18.30 7.55 -10.62
C ASP A 70 -17.40 7.69 -11.87
N GLY A 71 -17.98 7.42 -13.04
CA GLY A 71 -17.33 6.90 -14.26
C GLY A 71 -15.93 7.39 -14.66
N SER A 72 -15.02 6.44 -14.94
CA SER A 72 -14.05 6.44 -16.06
C SER A 72 -12.90 5.42 -15.80
N SER A 73 -12.98 4.26 -16.46
CA SER A 73 -11.95 3.22 -16.72
C SER A 73 -10.60 3.27 -15.98
N ASP A 74 -10.18 2.17 -15.34
CA ASP A 74 -8.79 1.67 -15.11
C ASP A 74 -7.64 2.62 -15.54
N SER A 75 -7.61 3.85 -15.02
CA SER A 75 -6.75 4.90 -15.57
C SER A 75 -5.39 4.79 -14.90
N PHE A 76 -4.34 5.24 -15.59
CA PHE A 76 -3.01 5.33 -14.98
C PHE A 76 -3.09 6.06 -13.63
N ASP A 77 -3.91 7.10 -13.52
CA ASP A 77 -4.01 7.95 -12.33
C ASP A 77 -4.61 7.20 -11.14
N ASP A 78 -5.60 6.33 -11.36
CA ASP A 78 -6.19 5.50 -10.31
C ASP A 78 -5.19 4.49 -9.76
N ILE A 79 -4.54 3.78 -10.69
CA ILE A 79 -3.53 2.77 -10.35
C ILE A 79 -2.33 3.43 -9.66
N ALA A 80 -1.89 4.59 -10.15
CA ALA A 80 -0.80 5.35 -9.56
C ALA A 80 -1.16 5.87 -8.17
N PHE A 81 -2.35 6.46 -8.01
CA PHE A 81 -2.83 6.97 -6.73
C PHE A 81 -2.90 5.87 -5.68
N ASP A 82 -3.54 4.74 -5.99
CA ASP A 82 -3.67 3.63 -5.05
C ASP A 82 -2.31 3.06 -4.65
N PHE A 83 -1.39 2.94 -5.61
CA PHE A 83 -0.06 2.43 -5.33
C PHE A 83 0.79 3.40 -4.48
N ILE A 84 0.79 4.69 -4.82
CA ILE A 84 1.66 5.70 -4.20
C ILE A 84 1.12 6.15 -2.83
N SER A 85 -0.19 6.38 -2.70
CA SER A 85 -0.82 6.84 -1.45
C SER A 85 -0.56 5.91 -0.26
N VAL A 86 -0.46 4.60 -0.51
CA VAL A 86 -0.14 3.60 0.53
C VAL A 86 1.28 3.80 1.08
N SER A 87 2.23 4.18 0.22
CA SER A 87 3.62 4.44 0.63
C SER A 87 3.78 5.79 1.33
N GLU A 88 2.97 6.78 0.95
CA GLU A 88 3.03 8.14 1.50
C GLU A 88 2.23 8.31 2.80
N GLY A 89 1.38 7.35 3.17
CA GLY A 89 0.87 7.25 4.54
C GLY A 89 -0.63 7.18 4.71
N LYS A 90 -1.41 6.76 3.69
CA LYS A 90 -2.85 6.48 3.83
C LYS A 90 -3.18 5.57 5.03
N ASN A 91 -2.23 4.72 5.46
CA ASN A 91 -2.37 3.82 6.62
C ASN A 91 -1.96 4.42 7.98
N LYS A 92 -1.54 5.70 8.05
CA LYS A 92 -1.21 6.39 9.31
C LYS A 92 -2.43 7.16 9.82
N SER A 93 -3.26 6.47 10.60
CA SER A 93 -4.20 7.04 11.58
C SER A 93 -5.16 8.17 11.12
N GLY A 94 -5.46 8.30 9.81
CA GLY A 94 -6.49 9.22 9.30
C GLY A 94 -6.21 10.72 9.53
N LYS A 95 -4.98 11.10 9.92
CA LYS A 95 -4.62 12.49 10.27
C LYS A 95 -4.00 13.28 9.12
N PHE A 96 -4.06 12.79 7.88
CA PHE A 96 -3.44 13.45 6.74
C PHE A 96 -4.26 14.62 6.19
N HIS A 97 -5.56 14.72 6.50
CA HIS A 97 -6.40 15.84 6.07
C HIS A 97 -6.03 17.18 6.70
N VAL A 98 -5.39 17.17 7.88
CA VAL A 98 -5.00 18.37 8.60
C VAL A 98 -3.51 18.63 8.39
N SER A 99 -3.15 19.88 8.06
CA SER A 99 -1.76 20.29 7.93
C SER A 99 -0.99 20.12 9.25
N TYR A 100 0.22 19.60 9.18
CA TYR A 100 1.17 19.58 10.30
C TYR A 100 2.47 20.29 9.91
N PHE A 101 3.19 20.79 10.92
CA PHE A 101 4.50 21.39 10.70
C PHE A 101 5.56 20.29 10.71
N ASP A 102 6.17 20.02 9.56
CA ASP A 102 7.22 19.02 9.42
C ASP A 102 8.56 19.63 9.80
N THR A 103 9.03 19.28 10.99
CA THR A 103 10.32 19.73 11.54
C THR A 103 11.50 18.87 11.08
N ILE A 104 11.25 17.73 10.42
CA ILE A 104 12.29 16.85 9.86
C ILE A 104 12.74 17.39 8.50
N ALA A 105 11.84 18.05 7.76
CA ALA A 105 12.17 18.78 6.55
C ALA A 105 13.24 19.86 6.82
N LYS A 106 14.12 20.08 5.84
CA LYS A 106 15.19 21.08 5.91
C LYS A 106 15.11 22.01 4.69
N PRO A 107 14.60 23.25 4.84
CA PRO A 107 14.05 23.86 6.06
C PRO A 107 12.70 23.25 6.50
N PRO A 108 12.30 23.41 7.78
CA PRO A 108 10.98 23.02 8.24
C PRO A 108 9.87 23.74 7.47
N LEU A 109 8.77 23.04 7.19
CA LEU A 109 7.68 23.56 6.37
C LEU A 109 6.34 22.94 6.76
N TRP A 110 5.24 23.52 6.27
CA TRP A 110 3.91 22.95 6.44
C TRP A 110 3.70 21.81 5.44
N THR A 111 3.07 20.73 5.89
CA THR A 111 2.77 19.55 5.09
C THR A 111 1.31 19.14 5.30
N VAL A 112 0.59 18.79 4.24
CA VAL A 112 -0.81 18.32 4.27
C VAL A 112 -1.00 17.12 3.34
N CYS A 113 -2.08 16.36 3.50
CA CYS A 113 -2.41 15.19 2.69
C CYS A 113 -1.27 14.16 2.67
N TYR A 114 -0.98 13.58 1.51
CA TYR A 114 0.05 12.55 1.30
C TYR A 114 1.46 13.14 1.16
N GLY A 115 1.79 14.15 1.99
CA GLY A 115 3.10 14.80 1.96
C GLY A 115 3.19 16.05 1.07
N HIS A 116 2.06 16.65 0.69
CA HIS A 116 2.03 17.88 -0.11
C HIS A 116 2.56 19.08 0.69
N THR A 117 3.49 19.83 0.10
CA THR A 117 4.18 20.96 0.76
C THR A 117 4.03 22.29 0.04
N ARG A 118 3.91 22.29 -1.30
CA ARG A 118 3.98 23.48 -2.16
C ARG A 118 2.93 24.55 -1.83
N THR A 119 1.72 24.14 -1.51
CA THR A 119 0.61 25.07 -1.15
C THR A 119 0.15 24.92 0.30
N ALA A 120 0.88 24.15 1.09
CA ALA A 120 0.50 23.83 2.46
C ALA A 120 0.71 25.04 3.39
N LYS A 121 -0.28 25.28 4.25
CA LYS A 121 -0.29 26.37 5.23
C LYS A 121 -0.73 25.87 6.61
N ALA A 122 -0.44 26.66 7.63
CA ALA A 122 -0.89 26.39 8.99
C ALA A 122 -2.42 26.26 9.08
N ARG A 123 -2.90 25.33 9.91
CA ARG A 123 -4.33 25.12 10.22
C ARG A 123 -5.22 24.83 8.99
N GLN A 124 -4.63 24.27 7.93
CA GLN A 124 -5.35 23.89 6.73
C GLN A 124 -6.00 22.52 6.92
N TYR A 125 -7.23 22.38 6.44
CA TYR A 125 -7.92 21.10 6.28
C TYR A 125 -8.22 20.86 4.80
N LYS A 126 -8.08 19.62 4.34
CA LYS A 126 -8.44 19.18 2.99
C LYS A 126 -9.29 17.92 3.04
N THR A 127 -10.32 17.87 2.21
CA THR A 127 -11.15 16.66 2.05
C THR A 127 -10.35 15.54 1.38
N GLU A 128 -10.86 14.30 1.44
CA GLU A 128 -10.23 13.17 0.73
C GLU A 128 -10.09 13.46 -0.77
N ALA A 129 -11.12 14.01 -1.40
CA ALA A 129 -11.10 14.39 -2.81
C ALA A 129 -10.00 15.44 -3.09
N GLN A 130 -9.92 16.49 -2.28
CA GLN A 130 -8.86 17.51 -2.44
C GLN A 130 -7.45 16.93 -2.22
N CYS A 131 -7.28 15.99 -1.30
CA CYS A 131 -6.01 15.32 -1.10
C CYS A 131 -5.65 14.38 -2.26
N ARG A 132 -6.66 13.75 -2.87
CA ARG A 132 -6.49 12.94 -4.06
C ARG A 132 -6.07 13.78 -5.25
N ASP A 133 -6.77 14.88 -5.51
CA ASP A 133 -6.48 15.77 -6.64
C ASP A 133 -5.05 16.31 -6.57
N LEU A 134 -4.60 16.74 -5.38
CA LEU A 134 -3.23 17.18 -5.16
C LEU A 134 -2.20 16.09 -5.48
N LEU A 135 -2.44 14.85 -5.02
CA LEU A 135 -1.51 13.76 -5.27
C LEU A 135 -1.48 13.38 -6.75
N ILE A 136 -2.62 13.40 -7.45
CA ILE A 136 -2.68 13.15 -8.89
C ILE A 136 -1.90 14.22 -9.66
N GLU A 137 -2.07 15.50 -9.31
CA GLU A 137 -1.31 16.61 -9.92
C GLU A 137 0.20 16.39 -9.76
N GLU A 138 0.65 16.05 -8.55
CA GLU A 138 2.06 15.77 -8.29
C GLU A 138 2.55 14.52 -9.06
N ILE A 139 1.79 13.43 -9.05
CA ILE A 139 2.12 12.21 -9.81
C ILE A 139 2.31 12.53 -11.30
N ALA A 140 1.43 13.36 -11.88
CA ALA A 140 1.52 13.77 -13.27
C ALA A 140 2.81 14.56 -13.55
N GLU A 141 3.24 15.44 -12.65
CA GLU A 141 4.52 16.16 -12.75
C GLU A 141 5.71 15.20 -12.78
N TYR A 142 5.78 14.26 -11.82
CA TYR A 142 6.88 13.29 -11.74
C TYR A 142 6.93 12.36 -12.95
N ARG A 143 5.76 11.87 -13.40
CA ARG A 143 5.64 11.05 -14.60
C ARG A 143 6.10 11.82 -15.83
N SER A 144 5.57 13.02 -16.04
CA SER A 144 5.90 13.88 -17.18
C SER A 144 7.39 14.16 -17.25
N GLY A 145 8.02 14.47 -16.12
CA GLY A 145 9.47 14.72 -16.07
C GLY A 145 10.30 13.50 -16.47
N LEU A 146 9.91 12.29 -16.10
CA LEU A 146 10.58 11.07 -16.58
C LEU A 146 10.38 10.86 -18.09
N HIS A 147 9.13 10.98 -18.55
CA HIS A 147 8.74 10.74 -19.95
C HIS A 147 9.36 11.73 -20.92
N THR A 148 9.52 12.99 -20.47
CA THR A 148 10.05 14.07 -21.28
C THR A 148 11.58 14.04 -21.32
N HIS A 149 12.23 13.81 -20.18
CA HIS A 149 13.68 14.04 -20.08
C HIS A 149 14.54 12.77 -20.06
N TYR A 150 13.97 11.60 -19.74
CA TYR A 150 14.77 10.42 -19.42
C TYR A 150 14.38 9.16 -20.19
N PHE A 151 13.12 8.97 -20.56
CA PHE A 151 12.70 7.82 -21.35
C PHE A 151 12.85 8.06 -22.85
N THR A 152 13.44 7.09 -23.55
CA THR A 152 13.50 7.10 -25.01
C THR A 152 12.10 6.92 -25.61
N ALA A 153 11.90 7.34 -26.87
CA ALA A 153 10.66 7.11 -27.59
C ALA A 153 10.30 5.61 -27.65
N GLN A 154 11.30 4.75 -27.86
CA GLN A 154 11.13 3.30 -27.86
C GLN A 154 10.65 2.76 -26.51
N THR A 155 11.25 3.24 -25.41
CA THR A 155 10.84 2.83 -24.06
C THR A 155 9.40 3.22 -23.76
N LYS A 156 8.99 4.43 -24.17
CA LYS A 156 7.61 4.91 -23.97
C LYS A 156 6.59 4.08 -24.73
N ARG A 157 6.90 3.66 -25.96
CA ARG A 157 6.00 2.84 -26.77
C ARG A 157 5.92 1.40 -26.30
N ASP A 158 7.07 0.76 -26.10
CA ASP A 158 7.12 -0.71 -26.09
C ASP A 158 7.50 -1.29 -24.73
N ARG A 159 7.89 -0.44 -23.77
CA ARG A 159 8.47 -0.88 -22.50
C ARG A 159 7.91 -0.15 -21.29
N LEU A 160 6.84 0.63 -21.44
CA LEU A 160 6.18 1.33 -20.33
C LEU A 160 4.68 1.02 -20.26
N PRO A 161 4.30 -0.26 -20.10
CA PRO A 161 2.92 -0.60 -19.73
C PRO A 161 2.58 0.03 -18.37
N VAL A 162 1.28 0.22 -18.11
CA VAL A 162 0.77 1.03 -16.99
C VAL A 162 1.43 0.69 -15.65
N PHE A 163 1.48 -0.58 -15.25
CA PHE A 163 2.08 -0.99 -13.97
C PHE A 163 3.58 -0.65 -13.87
N ARG A 164 4.30 -0.73 -14.98
CA ARG A 164 5.73 -0.38 -15.02
C ARG A 164 5.93 1.12 -14.97
N ASP A 165 5.10 1.87 -15.68
CA ASP A 165 5.10 3.33 -15.63
C ASP A 165 4.81 3.84 -14.22
N VAL A 166 3.84 3.23 -13.53
CA VAL A 166 3.54 3.52 -12.12
C VAL A 166 4.72 3.21 -11.22
N ALA A 167 5.44 2.09 -11.43
CA ALA A 167 6.61 1.74 -10.63
C ALA A 167 7.74 2.78 -10.76
N PHE A 168 8.05 3.21 -11.99
CA PHE A 168 9.07 4.24 -12.23
C PHE A 168 8.63 5.62 -11.74
N THR A 169 7.36 5.97 -11.90
CA THR A 169 6.78 7.20 -11.38
C THR A 169 6.83 7.24 -9.85
N SER A 170 6.48 6.13 -9.17
CA SER A 170 6.60 6.01 -7.70
C SER A 170 8.04 6.11 -7.21
N LEU A 171 9.00 5.59 -7.98
CA LEU A 171 10.42 5.79 -7.71
C LEU A 171 10.79 7.27 -7.82
N ALA A 172 10.44 7.94 -8.92
CA ALA A 172 10.69 9.36 -9.11
C ALA A 172 10.04 10.23 -8.04
N TYR A 173 8.80 9.94 -7.64
CA TYR A 173 8.11 10.64 -6.55
C TYR A 173 8.93 10.59 -5.25
N ASN A 174 9.58 9.47 -4.94
CA ASN A 174 10.35 9.35 -3.70
C ASN A 174 11.76 9.92 -3.76
N VAL A 175 12.48 9.70 -4.86
CA VAL A 175 13.92 10.05 -4.94
C VAL A 175 14.19 11.29 -5.80
N GLY A 176 13.16 11.83 -6.43
CA GLY A 176 13.24 12.94 -7.38
C GLY A 176 13.40 12.47 -8.83
N ILE A 177 12.84 13.24 -9.76
CA ILE A 177 12.86 12.99 -11.22
C ILE A 177 14.29 12.78 -11.72
N ARG A 178 15.22 13.66 -11.32
CA ARG A 178 16.62 13.59 -11.77
C ARG A 178 17.32 12.32 -11.28
N ALA A 179 17.12 11.95 -10.02
CA ALA A 179 17.77 10.78 -9.43
C ALA A 179 17.24 9.48 -10.04
N ALA A 180 15.91 9.36 -10.16
CA ALA A 180 15.27 8.22 -10.83
C ALA A 180 15.64 8.18 -12.32
N GLY A 181 15.58 9.31 -13.02
CA GLY A 181 15.88 9.42 -14.44
C GLY A 181 17.31 9.06 -14.83
N ARG A 182 18.30 9.44 -14.01
CA ARG A 182 19.72 9.09 -14.23
C ARG A 182 20.10 7.70 -13.68
N SER A 183 19.17 7.02 -13.03
CA SER A 183 19.43 5.76 -12.35
C SER A 183 19.83 4.63 -13.29
N THR A 184 20.48 3.61 -12.75
CA THR A 184 20.75 2.36 -13.47
C THR A 184 19.47 1.67 -13.93
N ALA A 185 18.36 1.83 -13.19
CA ALA A 185 17.06 1.29 -13.60
C ALA A 185 16.59 1.89 -14.93
N THR A 186 16.58 3.22 -15.03
CA THR A 186 16.16 3.93 -16.26
C THR A 186 17.07 3.63 -17.45
N ARG A 187 18.40 3.61 -17.23
CA ARG A 187 19.34 3.23 -18.29
C ARG A 187 19.10 1.81 -18.82
N ARG A 188 18.88 0.85 -17.93
CA ARG A 188 18.59 -0.55 -18.31
C ARG A 188 17.26 -0.67 -19.04
N LEU A 189 16.23 0.07 -18.62
CA LEU A 189 14.93 0.08 -19.29
C LEU A 189 15.06 0.63 -20.72
N ASN A 190 15.81 1.72 -20.89
CA ASN A 190 16.11 2.30 -22.20
C ASN A 190 16.91 1.37 -23.11
N ALA A 191 17.79 0.55 -22.54
CA ALA A 191 18.51 -0.48 -23.27
C ALA A 191 17.69 -1.75 -23.55
N GLY A 192 16.42 -1.83 -23.10
CA GLY A 192 15.57 -3.01 -23.29
C GLY A 192 15.76 -4.11 -22.25
N ASN A 193 16.66 -3.94 -21.28
CA ASN A 193 16.83 -4.88 -20.18
C ASN A 193 15.79 -4.62 -19.08
N ILE A 194 14.55 -5.08 -19.33
CA ILE A 194 13.39 -4.86 -18.44
C ILE A 194 13.63 -5.48 -17.06
N THR A 195 13.98 -6.76 -16.98
CA THR A 195 14.21 -7.45 -15.69
C THR A 195 15.32 -6.79 -14.90
N GLY A 196 16.43 -6.44 -15.56
CA GLY A 196 17.55 -5.74 -14.95
C GLY A 196 17.19 -4.33 -14.49
N ALA A 197 16.28 -3.65 -15.17
CA ALA A 197 15.75 -2.35 -14.79
C ALA A 197 14.89 -2.45 -13.51
N CYS A 198 13.91 -3.36 -13.49
CA CYS A 198 13.06 -3.58 -12.32
C CYS A 198 13.86 -4.05 -11.10
N ASN A 199 14.89 -4.89 -11.29
CA ASN A 199 15.80 -5.26 -10.22
C ASN A 199 16.59 -4.05 -9.69
N ALA A 200 17.05 -3.15 -10.56
CA ALA A 200 17.81 -1.97 -10.16
C ALA A 200 16.98 -0.94 -9.37
N ILE A 201 15.64 -0.97 -9.44
CA ILE A 201 14.78 -0.16 -8.55
C ILE A 201 15.09 -0.48 -7.07
N THR A 202 15.38 -1.75 -6.75
CA THR A 202 15.66 -2.19 -5.37
C THR A 202 16.92 -1.59 -4.74
N TRP A 203 17.79 -0.99 -5.54
CA TRP A 203 19.03 -0.39 -5.08
C TRP A 203 18.80 0.97 -4.41
N TRP A 204 17.64 1.59 -4.62
CA TRP A 204 17.22 2.84 -3.97
C TRP A 204 16.66 2.60 -2.57
N ASN A 205 17.45 1.93 -1.73
CA ASN A 205 17.04 1.48 -0.40
C ASN A 205 17.80 2.15 0.75
N LYS A 206 18.63 3.16 0.46
CA LYS A 206 19.46 3.85 1.46
C LYS A 206 19.00 5.29 1.70
N ALA A 207 19.10 5.73 2.95
CA ALA A 207 19.03 7.14 3.34
C ALA A 207 20.16 7.43 4.36
N GLY A 208 20.83 8.58 4.24
CA GLY A 208 21.99 8.89 5.08
C GLY A 208 23.10 7.83 5.01
N GLY A 209 23.29 7.21 3.83
CA GLY A 209 24.28 6.14 3.61
C GLY A 209 23.90 4.75 4.14
N ARG A 210 22.81 4.62 4.90
CA ARG A 210 22.39 3.36 5.54
C ARG A 210 21.14 2.78 4.88
N VAL A 211 21.05 1.46 4.83
CA VAL A 211 19.85 0.76 4.32
C VAL A 211 18.67 1.00 5.27
N VAL A 212 17.54 1.44 4.72
CA VAL A 212 16.31 1.72 5.48
C VAL A 212 15.26 0.66 5.17
N ARG A 213 14.80 -0.05 6.20
CA ARG A 213 13.80 -1.12 6.07
C ARG A 213 12.51 -0.68 5.37
N GLY A 214 12.06 0.55 5.62
CA GLY A 214 10.91 1.14 4.94
C GLY A 214 11.11 1.24 3.43
N LEU A 215 12.28 1.73 3.00
CA LEU A 215 12.63 1.82 1.58
C LEU A 215 12.76 0.44 0.94
N VAL A 216 13.38 -0.54 1.61
CA VAL A 216 13.45 -1.93 1.10
C VAL A 216 12.06 -2.48 0.78
N ARG A 217 11.09 -2.29 1.70
CA ARG A 217 9.70 -2.73 1.49
C ARG A 217 9.04 -2.02 0.32
N ARG A 218 9.21 -0.70 0.21
CA ARG A 218 8.70 0.11 -0.90
C ARG A 218 9.27 -0.37 -2.24
N ARG A 219 10.60 -0.48 -2.35
CA ARG A 219 11.26 -0.91 -3.60
C ARG A 219 10.92 -2.35 -4.00
N SER A 220 10.66 -3.23 -3.03
CA SER A 220 10.18 -4.58 -3.33
C SER A 220 8.81 -4.56 -4.02
N LYS A 221 7.88 -3.74 -3.52
CA LYS A 221 6.56 -3.56 -4.15
C LYS A 221 6.68 -2.93 -5.54
N GLU A 222 7.48 -1.88 -5.70
CA GLU A 222 7.70 -1.24 -7.00
C GLU A 222 8.34 -2.20 -8.00
N ARG A 223 9.29 -3.02 -7.58
CA ARG A 223 9.88 -4.08 -8.43
C ARG A 223 8.80 -5.05 -8.90
N GLN A 224 7.92 -5.51 -8.02
CA GLN A 224 6.84 -6.43 -8.37
C GLN A 224 5.88 -5.78 -9.38
N TYR A 225 5.51 -4.52 -9.16
CA TYR A 225 4.69 -3.74 -10.09
C TYR A 225 5.37 -3.56 -11.47
N CYS A 226 6.68 -3.27 -11.46
CA CYS A 226 7.50 -3.12 -12.65
C CYS A 226 7.57 -4.38 -13.52
N LEU A 227 7.64 -5.56 -12.88
CA LEU A 227 7.69 -6.86 -13.55
C LEU A 227 6.30 -7.36 -13.97
N ARG A 228 5.22 -6.82 -13.40
CA ARG A 228 3.84 -7.21 -13.72
C ARG A 228 3.37 -6.63 -15.05
N GLY A 229 3.71 -5.38 -15.33
CA GLY A 229 3.48 -4.77 -16.64
C GLY A 229 4.42 -5.39 -17.65
#